data_AF-A0A4Y2UNI5-F1
#
_entry.id   AF-A0A4Y2UNI5-F1
#
_cell.length_a   1.000
_cell.length_b   1.000
_cell.length_c   1.000
_cell.angle_alpha   90.00
_cell.angle_beta   90.00
_cell.angle_gamma   90.00
#
_symmetry.space_group_name_H-M   'P 1'
#
loop_
_entity.id
_entity.type
_entity.pdbx_description
1 polymer ?
#
loop_
_entity_poly.entity_id
_entity_poly.type
_entity_poly.pdbx_seq_one_letter_code
_entity_poly.pdbx_strand_id
1 'polypeptide(L)'
;MIGTFRFGYRMAFDTKILEHLPFLICIGMHCLTLHLMLMISASVVNEKSKELARCLLHRIPGCDKVLKSEFKKDLKEENYLTVWKIYTFDRSLILASFGTLFTYGILIGTLGKDN
;
A
#
# COMPACT_ATOMS: atom_id res chain seq x y z
N MET A 1 -8.05 -3.83 0.58
CA MET A 1 -7.89 -5.20 0.05
C MET A 1 -9.05 -6.15 0.37
N ILE A 2 -9.76 -6.06 1.51
CA ILE A 2 -10.89 -6.97 1.78
C ILE A 2 -12.01 -6.90 0.71
N GLY A 3 -12.25 -5.70 0.16
CA GLY A 3 -13.22 -5.46 -0.90
C GLY A 3 -12.84 -6.14 -2.23
N THR A 4 -11.58 -6.03 -2.65
CA THR A 4 -11.07 -6.69 -3.87
C THR A 4 -11.09 -8.21 -3.72
N PHE A 5 -10.87 -8.72 -2.50
CA PHE A 5 -10.94 -10.15 -2.21
C PHE A 5 -12.37 -10.70 -2.28
N ARG A 6 -13.32 -10.04 -1.62
CA ARG A 6 -14.74 -10.38 -1.66
C ARG A 6 -15.30 -10.33 -3.08
N PHE A 7 -14.79 -9.40 -3.89
CA PHE A 7 -15.13 -9.26 -5.28
C PHE A 7 -14.62 -10.43 -6.14
N GLY A 8 -13.33 -10.77 -6.02
CA GLY A 8 -12.76 -11.94 -6.70
C GLY A 8 -13.45 -13.25 -6.33
N TYR A 9 -13.82 -13.40 -5.05
CA TYR A 9 -14.61 -14.55 -4.59
C TYR A 9 -15.99 -14.62 -5.26
N ARG A 10 -16.76 -13.53 -5.29
CA ARG A 10 -18.06 -13.50 -6.00
C ARG A 10 -17.90 -13.83 -7.47
N MET A 11 -16.87 -13.30 -8.12
CA MET A 11 -16.61 -13.57 -9.53
C MET A 11 -16.27 -15.04 -9.80
N ALA A 12 -15.57 -15.72 -8.90
CA ALA A 12 -15.17 -17.11 -9.07
C ALA A 12 -16.32 -18.12 -8.84
N PHE A 13 -17.24 -17.82 -7.92
CA PHE A 13 -18.24 -18.80 -7.45
C PHE A 13 -19.70 -18.49 -7.82
N ASP A 14 -20.01 -17.29 -8.32
CA ASP A 14 -21.38 -16.91 -8.68
C ASP A 14 -21.60 -16.96 -10.21
N THR A 15 -22.23 -18.03 -10.68
CA THR A 15 -22.50 -18.28 -12.11
C THR A 15 -23.53 -17.33 -12.71
N LYS A 16 -24.32 -16.61 -11.89
CA LYS A 16 -25.29 -15.60 -12.36
C LYS A 16 -24.64 -14.29 -12.81
N ILE A 17 -23.35 -14.12 -12.55
CA ILE A 17 -22.61 -12.87 -12.82
C ILE A 17 -22.01 -12.83 -14.24
N LEU A 18 -22.12 -13.91 -15.02
CA LEU A 18 -21.48 -14.03 -16.34
C LEU A 18 -21.91 -12.92 -17.32
N GLU A 19 -23.15 -12.46 -17.27
CA GLU A 19 -23.66 -11.35 -18.11
C GLU A 19 -23.06 -9.99 -17.76
N HIS A 20 -22.57 -9.82 -16.53
CA HIS A 20 -21.96 -8.57 -16.04
C HIS A 20 -20.45 -8.69 -15.85
N LEU A 21 -19.85 -9.78 -16.31
CA LEU A 21 -18.43 -10.06 -16.19
C LEU A 21 -17.51 -8.92 -16.69
N PRO A 22 -17.72 -8.31 -17.88
CA PRO A 22 -16.86 -7.21 -18.33
C PRO A 22 -16.99 -5.97 -17.43
N PHE A 23 -18.21 -5.66 -16.98
CA PHE A 23 -18.47 -4.55 -16.06
C PHE A 23 -17.81 -4.77 -14.70
N LEU A 24 -17.88 -6.01 -14.18
CA LEU A 24 -17.20 -6.38 -12.96
C LEU A 24 -15.67 -6.22 -13.09
N ILE A 25 -15.07 -6.75 -14.15
CA ILE A 25 -13.62 -6.63 -14.36
C ILE A 25 -13.20 -5.16 -14.39
N CYS A 26 -13.96 -4.31 -15.09
CA CYS A 26 -13.71 -2.86 -15.11
C CYS A 26 -13.74 -2.23 -13.72
N ILE A 27 -14.73 -2.54 -12.89
CA ILE A 27 -14.80 -2.04 -11.50
C ILE A 27 -13.61 -2.54 -10.69
N GLY A 28 -13.28 -3.83 -10.78
CA GLY A 28 -12.16 -4.43 -10.07
C GLY A 28 -10.83 -3.73 -10.42
N MET A 29 -10.59 -3.52 -11.71
CA MET A 29 -9.41 -2.81 -12.21
C MET A 29 -9.38 -1.34 -11.79
N HIS A 30 -10.53 -0.66 -11.79
CA HIS A 30 -10.62 0.73 -11.35
C HIS A 30 -10.32 0.87 -9.86
N CYS A 31 -10.91 0.03 -9.01
CA CYS A 31 -10.64 0.00 -7.58
C CYS A 31 -9.17 -0.32 -7.27
N LEU A 32 -8.57 -1.26 -8.01
CA LEU A 32 -7.16 -1.61 -7.84
C LEU A 32 -6.25 -0.45 -8.24
N THR A 33 -6.54 0.22 -9.36
CA THR A 33 -5.81 1.41 -9.81
C THR A 33 -5.88 2.55 -8.79
N LEU A 34 -7.07 2.87 -8.27
CA LEU A 34 -7.23 3.89 -7.23
C LEU A 34 -6.45 3.54 -5.96
N HIS A 35 -6.49 2.28 -5.54
CA HIS A 35 -5.75 1.82 -4.36
C HIS A 35 -4.23 1.94 -4.54
N LEU A 36 -3.72 1.57 -5.71
CA LEU A 36 -2.30 1.73 -6.03
C LEU A 36 -1.90 3.20 -6.12
N MET A 37 -2.74 4.06 -6.71
CA MET A 37 -2.47 5.49 -6.81
C MET A 37 -2.33 6.12 -5.42
N LEU A 38 -3.22 5.77 -4.48
CA LEU A 38 -3.14 6.23 -3.09
C LEU A 38 -1.87 5.71 -2.40
N MET A 39 -1.56 4.42 -2.55
CA MET A 39 -0.35 3.81 -1.98
C MET A 39 0.94 4.44 -2.50
N ILE A 40 1.05 4.63 -3.81
CA ILE A 40 2.24 5.21 -4.46
C ILE A 40 2.40 6.67 -4.04
N SER A 41 1.33 7.46 -4.09
CA SER A 41 1.37 8.87 -3.68
C SER A 41 1.82 9.02 -2.23
N ALA A 42 1.25 8.21 -1.33
CA ALA A 42 1.65 8.19 0.06
C ALA A 42 3.12 7.76 0.23
N SER A 43 3.57 6.72 -0.47
CA SER A 43 4.97 6.26 -0.41
C SER A 43 5.96 7.31 -0.92
N VAL A 44 5.63 8.05 -1.99
CA VAL A 44 6.50 9.10 -2.55
C VAL A 44 6.62 10.27 -1.59
N VAL A 45 5.50 10.72 -1.01
CA VAL A 45 5.52 11.78 0.02
C VAL A 45 6.36 11.34 1.22
N ASN A 46 6.23 10.08 1.62
CA ASN A 46 7.00 9.50 2.73
C ASN A 46 8.51 9.47 2.46
N GLU A 47 8.90 9.09 1.24
CA GLU A 47 10.29 9.07 0.79
C GLU A 47 10.88 10.49 0.72
N LYS A 48 10.12 11.46 0.19
CA LYS A 48 10.53 12.87 0.10
C LYS A 48 10.63 13.54 1.47
N SER A 49 9.70 13.26 2.38
CA SER A 49 9.77 13.70 3.78
C SER A 49 11.07 13.22 4.44
N LYS A 50 11.39 11.93 4.27
CA LYS A 50 12.64 11.33 4.79
C LYS A 50 13.90 11.90 4.16
N GLU A 51 13.87 12.23 2.87
CA GLU A 51 14.97 12.89 2.16
C GLU A 51 15.19 14.32 2.68
N LEU A 52 14.13 15.12 2.80
CA LEU A 52 14.18 16.47 3.37
C LEU A 52 14.68 16.46 4.81
N ALA A 53 14.22 15.52 5.63
CA ALA A 53 14.70 15.30 6.98
C ALA A 53 16.23 15.08 7.03
N ARG A 54 16.77 14.25 6.13
CA ARG A 54 18.22 14.00 6.03
C ARG A 54 18.99 15.23 5.57
N CYS A 55 18.48 15.97 4.58
CA CYS A 55 19.10 17.19 4.08
C CYS A 55 19.15 18.27 5.17
N LEU A 56 18.06 18.46 5.93
CA LEU A 56 18.03 19.38 7.07
C LEU A 56 19.03 18.96 8.15
N LEU A 57 19.10 17.66 8.48
CA LEU A 57 20.05 17.15 9.47
C LEU A 57 21.52 17.30 9.04
N HIS A 58 21.80 17.32 7.74
CA HIS A 58 23.14 17.54 7.18
C HIS A 58 23.50 19.03 7.12
N ARG A 59 22.51 19.91 6.99
CA ARG A 59 22.69 21.38 6.96
C ARG A 59 22.97 21.97 8.35
N ILE A 60 22.61 21.28 9.43
CA ILE A 60 22.92 21.72 10.80
C ILE A 60 24.44 21.66 11.00
N PRO A 61 25.11 22.79 11.30
CA PRO A 61 26.55 22.80 11.54
C PRO A 61 26.88 21.88 12.72
N GLY A 62 27.88 21.01 12.54
CA GLY A 62 28.19 19.89 13.43
C GLY A 62 28.59 20.22 14.87
N CYS A 63 28.53 21.49 15.29
CA CYS A 63 28.86 21.94 16.63
C CYS A 63 27.78 21.61 17.67
N ASP A 64 26.52 21.49 17.28
CA ASP A 64 25.43 21.36 18.26
C ASP A 64 24.83 19.94 18.27
N LYS A 65 25.47 19.06 19.03
CA LYS A 65 25.04 17.66 19.23
C LYS A 65 23.67 17.57 19.91
N VAL A 66 23.31 18.57 20.71
CA VAL A 66 22.02 18.64 21.41
C VAL A 66 20.92 18.96 20.41
N LEU A 67 21.12 20.02 19.61
CA LEU A 67 20.19 20.44 18.55
C LEU A 67 19.97 19.33 17.50
N LYS A 68 21.04 18.63 17.11
CA LYS A 68 20.95 17.47 16.19
C LYS A 68 20.17 16.30 16.80
N SER A 69 20.22 16.12 18.12
CA SER A 69 19.48 15.05 18.80
C SER A 69 17.99 15.39 18.95
N GLU A 70 17.66 16.65 19.24
CA GLU A 70 16.27 17.12 19.30
C GLU A 70 15.63 17.08 17.92
N PHE A 71 16.29 17.60 16.89
CA PHE A 71 15.80 17.48 15.51
C PHE A 71 15.61 16.02 15.07
N LYS A 72 16.49 15.11 15.52
CA LYS A 72 16.36 13.68 15.21
C LYS A 72 15.18 13.05 15.96
N LYS A 73 14.81 13.55 17.14
CA LYS A 73 13.61 13.11 17.88
C LYS A 73 12.36 13.65 17.18
N ASP A 74 12.28 14.95 16.92
CA ASP A 74 11.15 15.58 16.21
C ASP A 74 10.93 14.97 14.81
N LEU A 75 11.99 14.79 14.02
CA LEU A 75 11.91 14.15 12.69
C LEU A 75 11.63 12.65 12.74
N LYS A 76 11.83 11.99 13.89
CA LYS A 76 11.38 10.60 14.10
C LYS A 76 9.89 10.55 14.46
N GLU A 77 9.39 11.59 15.10
CA GLU A 77 8.06 11.63 15.69
C GLU A 77 6.97 12.06 14.70
N GLU A 78 7.31 12.90 13.71
CA GLU A 78 6.28 13.46 12.85
C GLU A 78 6.52 13.26 11.36
N ASN A 79 5.42 12.89 10.68
CA ASN A 79 5.21 12.99 9.24
C ASN A 79 5.60 11.80 8.39
N TYR A 80 5.44 10.58 8.93
CA TYR A 80 5.19 9.42 8.07
C TYR A 80 3.69 9.30 7.81
N LEU A 81 3.29 9.36 6.54
CA LEU A 81 1.95 8.93 6.15
C LEU A 81 1.85 7.44 6.48
N THR A 82 1.10 7.13 7.52
CA THR A 82 0.89 5.77 8.01
C THR A 82 -0.59 5.42 7.84
N VAL A 83 -0.87 4.19 7.40
CA VAL A 83 -2.21 3.65 7.53
C VAL A 83 -2.40 3.29 8.99
N TRP A 84 -3.30 4.03 9.66
CA TRP A 84 -3.75 3.70 11.00
C TRP A 84 -2.61 3.58 12.04
N LYS A 85 -1.46 4.24 11.83
CA LYS A 85 -0.25 4.15 12.68
C LYS A 85 0.45 2.78 12.71
N ILE A 86 -0.06 1.78 11.98
CA ILE A 86 0.43 0.39 12.01
C ILE A 86 1.40 0.11 10.85
N TYR A 87 1.15 0.71 9.68
CA TYR A 87 1.98 0.51 8.49
C TYR A 87 2.43 1.84 7.89
N THR A 88 3.74 2.01 7.76
CA THR A 88 4.33 3.05 6.91
C THR A 88 4.10 2.68 5.45
N PHE A 89 3.60 3.60 4.64
CA PHE A 89 3.56 3.38 3.20
C PHE A 89 4.98 3.30 2.66
N ASP A 90 5.40 2.10 2.30
CA ASP A 90 6.67 1.80 1.66
C ASP A 90 6.44 0.91 0.43
N ARG A 91 7.47 0.80 -0.42
CA ARG A 91 7.41 -0.03 -1.62
C ARG A 91 7.21 -1.52 -1.30
N SER A 92 7.66 -1.97 -0.13
CA SER A 92 7.48 -3.36 0.32
C SER A 92 6.01 -3.69 0.61
N LEU A 93 5.23 -2.74 1.15
CA LEU A 93 3.80 -2.91 1.41
C LEU A 93 3.01 -3.08 0.11
N ILE A 94 3.40 -2.34 -0.94
CA ILE A 94 2.82 -2.49 -2.28
C ILE A 94 3.13 -3.90 -2.81
N LEU A 95 4.39 -4.35 -2.70
CA LEU A 95 4.79 -5.67 -3.16
C LEU A 95 4.09 -6.80 -2.38
N ALA A 96 3.96 -6.66 -1.07
CA ALA A 96 3.22 -7.61 -0.22
C ALA A 96 1.72 -7.65 -0.59
N SER A 97 1.14 -6.51 -0.93
CA SER A 97 -0.24 -6.41 -1.42
C SER A 97 -0.43 -7.17 -2.74
N PHE A 98 0.52 -7.05 -3.69
CA PHE A 98 0.49 -7.85 -4.92
C PHE A 98 0.70 -9.35 -4.64
N GLY A 99 1.65 -9.70 -3.77
CA GLY A 99 1.93 -11.08 -3.40
C GLY A 99 0.70 -11.76 -2.80
N THR A 100 0.03 -11.10 -1.85
CA THR A 100 -1.21 -11.62 -1.27
C THR A 100 -2.33 -11.77 -2.30
N LEU A 101 -2.54 -10.78 -3.18
CA LEU A 101 -3.53 -10.90 -4.25
C LEU A 101 -3.26 -12.10 -5.16
N PHE A 102 -1.99 -12.31 -5.54
CA PHE A 102 -1.59 -13.43 -6.38
C PHE A 102 -1.74 -14.79 -5.67
N THR A 103 -1.23 -14.90 -4.44
CA THR A 103 -1.34 -16.14 -3.66
C THR A 103 -2.78 -16.54 -3.44
N TYR A 104 -3.64 -15.60 -3.02
CA TYR A 104 -5.05 -15.95 -2.84
C TYR A 104 -5.79 -16.15 -4.16
N GLY A 105 -5.40 -15.48 -5.25
CA GLY A 105 -5.93 -15.74 -6.58
C GLY A 105 -5.66 -17.18 -7.04
N ILE A 106 -4.43 -17.67 -6.83
CA ILE A 106 -4.08 -19.08 -7.06
C ILE A 106 -4.93 -19.98 -6.19
N LEU A 107 -5.01 -19.68 -4.88
CA LEU A 107 -5.74 -20.52 -3.92
C LEU A 107 -7.21 -20.70 -4.33
N ILE A 108 -7.87 -19.61 -4.74
CA ILE A 108 -9.25 -19.62 -5.25
C ILE A 108 -9.34 -20.43 -6.55
N GLY A 109 -8.42 -20.22 -7.48
CA GLY A 109 -8.40 -20.93 -8.77
C GLY A 109 -8.16 -22.43 -8.61
N THR A 110 -7.39 -22.85 -7.61
CA THR A 110 -7.14 -24.27 -7.33
C THR A 110 -8.24 -24.92 -6.51
N LEU A 111 -8.92 -24.19 -5.62
CA LEU A 111 -10.01 -24.73 -4.79
C LEU A 111 -11.23 -25.18 -5.61
N GLY A 112 -11.48 -24.55 -6.76
CA GLY A 112 -12.62 -24.87 -7.62
C GLY A 112 -12.46 -26.12 -8.49
N LYS A 113 -11.31 -26.81 -8.43
CA LYS A 113 -10.98 -27.92 -9.33
C LYS A 113 -11.50 -29.29 -8.88
N ASP A 114 -11.90 -29.42 -7.61
CA ASP A 114 -12.34 -30.69 -7.01
C ASP A 114 -13.87 -30.83 -6.84
N ASN A 115 -14.68 -30.01 -7.51
CA ASN A 115 -16.15 -30.17 -7.60
C ASN A 115 -16.62 -30.30 -9.04
#